data_AF-A0A9Q3HFM3-F1
#
_entry.id   AF-A0A9Q3HFM3-F1
#
_cell.length_a   1.000
_cell.length_b   1.000
_cell.length_c   1.000
_cell.angle_alpha   90.00
_cell.angle_beta   90.00
_cell.angle_gamma   90.00
#
_symmetry.space_group_name_H-M   'P 1'
#
loop_
_entity.id
_entity.type
_entity.pdbx_description
1 polymer ?
#
loop_
_entity_poly.entity_id
_entity_poly.type
_entity_poly.pdbx_seq_one_letter_code
_entity_poly.pdbx_strand_id
1 'polypeptide(L)'
;MEYKENEGYTHEWITLLTTVQLAQSTSQHSMTGKSPSLVEKGWNLLLPVDHLKKNLHTIHPTAREFDDMWKRASDTAAKCIAEEKEYKKQRWDKSPMELDFREGEHVLVSTLTSTILRDLKRCETHC
;
A
#
# COMPACT_ATOMS: atom_id res chain seq x y z
N MET A 1 -18.84 21.81 -25.96
CA MET A 1 -18.89 21.64 -24.49
C MET A 1 -17.50 21.89 -23.97
N GLU A 2 -17.25 23.10 -23.44
CA GLU A 2 -16.00 23.39 -22.73
C GLU A 2 -16.08 22.71 -21.36
N TYR A 3 -15.16 21.79 -21.11
CA TYR A 3 -15.06 21.07 -19.86
C TYR A 3 -14.30 21.96 -18.87
N LYS A 4 -14.98 22.43 -17.81
CA LYS A 4 -14.35 23.21 -16.74
C LYS A 4 -13.60 22.26 -15.81
N GLU A 5 -12.28 22.33 -15.80
CA GLU A 5 -11.37 21.54 -14.94
C GLU A 5 -11.40 21.94 -13.44
N ASN A 6 -12.35 22.77 -13.01
CA ASN A 6 -12.33 23.44 -11.69
C ASN A 6 -13.34 22.94 -10.66
N GLU A 7 -14.04 21.83 -10.90
CA GLU A 7 -14.88 21.19 -9.87
C GLU A 7 -14.17 19.93 -9.38
N GLY A 8 -13.53 20.06 -8.21
CA GLY A 8 -12.72 19.03 -7.59
C GLY A 8 -13.47 17.72 -7.42
N TYR A 9 -12.95 16.67 -8.05
CA TYR A 9 -13.33 15.28 -7.78
C TYR A 9 -12.76 14.82 -6.44
N THR A 10 -13.24 15.44 -5.37
CA THR A 10 -12.91 15.09 -4.00
C THR A 10 -14.15 15.50 -3.16
N HIS A 11 -14.83 14.70 -2.31
CA HIS A 11 -14.36 13.77 -1.29
C HIS A 11 -15.55 13.00 -0.64
N GLU A 12 -16.09 11.93 -1.23
CA GLU A 12 -16.82 10.96 -0.41
C GLU A 12 -16.12 9.61 -0.47
N TRP A 13 -15.16 9.41 0.43
CA TRP A 13 -14.44 8.13 0.57
C TRP A 13 -15.39 6.96 0.79
N ILE A 14 -16.59 7.21 1.34
CA ILE A 14 -17.66 6.24 1.51
C ILE A 14 -18.15 5.71 0.16
N THR A 15 -18.37 6.58 -0.84
CA THR A 15 -18.78 6.15 -2.18
C THR A 15 -17.67 5.40 -2.92
N LEU A 16 -16.42 5.71 -2.59
CA LEU A 16 -15.25 5.00 -3.11
C LEU A 16 -15.00 3.66 -2.42
N LEU A 17 -15.58 3.41 -1.24
CA LEU A 17 -15.27 2.23 -0.43
C LEU A 17 -15.54 0.92 -1.19
N THR A 18 -16.69 0.82 -1.86
CA THR A 18 -17.06 -0.37 -2.65
C THR A 18 -16.09 -0.58 -3.81
N THR A 19 -15.71 0.51 -4.49
CA THR A 19 -14.76 0.47 -5.61
C THR A 19 -13.37 0.06 -5.15
N VAL A 20 -12.91 0.58 -4.01
CA VAL A 20 -11.61 0.24 -3.41
C VAL A 20 -11.60 -1.21 -2.93
N GLN A 21 -12.68 -1.67 -2.27
CA GLN A 21 -12.80 -3.05 -1.82
C GLN A 21 -12.72 -4.02 -2.99
N LEU A 22 -13.42 -3.73 -4.09
CA LEU A 22 -13.33 -4.51 -5.31
C LEU A 22 -11.90 -4.51 -5.84
N ALA A 23 -11.29 -3.33 -6.01
CA ALA A 23 -9.93 -3.19 -6.53
C ALA A 23 -8.90 -3.98 -5.70
N GLN A 24 -8.97 -3.89 -4.37
CA GLN A 24 -8.09 -4.64 -3.45
C GLN A 24 -8.30 -6.14 -3.57
N SER A 25 -9.55 -6.61 -3.64
CA SER A 25 -9.86 -8.04 -3.75
C SER A 25 -9.35 -8.67 -5.06
N THR A 26 -9.29 -7.89 -6.14
CA THR A 26 -8.83 -8.34 -7.47
C THR A 26 -7.35 -8.04 -7.74
N SER A 27 -6.72 -7.19 -6.94
CA SER A 27 -5.32 -6.81 -7.12
C SER A 27 -4.39 -7.97 -6.79
N GLN A 28 -3.34 -8.14 -7.59
CA GLN A 28 -2.32 -9.17 -7.34
C GLN A 28 -1.40 -8.73 -6.22
N HIS A 29 -1.21 -9.61 -5.24
CA HIS A 29 -0.26 -9.37 -4.16
C HIS A 29 1.17 -9.66 -4.63
N SER A 30 2.12 -8.78 -4.28
CA SER A 30 3.50 -8.80 -4.80
C SER A 30 4.29 -10.07 -4.46
N MET A 31 4.07 -10.66 -3.28
CA MET A 31 4.80 -11.86 -2.86
C MET A 31 4.20 -13.17 -3.38
N THR A 32 2.87 -13.23 -3.54
CA THR A 32 2.16 -14.48 -3.87
C THR A 32 1.77 -14.54 -5.34
N GLY A 33 1.78 -13.41 -6.06
CA GLY A 33 1.35 -13.30 -7.45
C GLY A 33 -0.14 -13.59 -7.67
N LYS A 34 -0.90 -13.83 -6.60
CA LYS A 34 -2.32 -14.17 -6.62
C LYS A 34 -3.12 -13.04 -5.98
N SER A 35 -4.31 -12.81 -6.51
CA SER A 35 -5.27 -11.89 -5.90
C SER A 35 -5.97 -12.54 -4.70
N PRO A 36 -6.39 -11.76 -3.69
CA PRO A 36 -7.13 -12.29 -2.55
C PRO A 36 -8.39 -13.07 -2.95
N SER A 37 -9.16 -12.57 -3.92
CA SER A 37 -10.37 -13.25 -4.41
C SER A 37 -10.07 -14.61 -5.06
N LEU A 38 -8.93 -14.74 -5.76
CA LEU A 38 -8.51 -16.03 -6.31
C LEU A 38 -8.16 -17.04 -5.21
N VAL A 39 -7.55 -16.58 -4.11
CA VAL A 39 -7.17 -17.44 -2.98
C VAL A 39 -8.41 -17.84 -2.16
N GLU A 40 -9.34 -16.92 -1.93
CA GLU A 40 -10.55 -17.15 -1.14
C GLU A 40 -11.60 -17.97 -1.90
N LYS A 41 -11.87 -17.59 -3.16
CA LYS A 41 -13.01 -18.09 -3.94
C LYS A 41 -12.62 -19.01 -5.09
N GLY A 42 -11.34 -19.07 -5.44
CA GLY A 42 -10.84 -19.87 -6.57
C GLY A 42 -11.05 -19.23 -7.94
N TRP A 43 -11.61 -18.02 -8.02
CA TRP A 43 -11.84 -17.30 -9.27
C TRP A 43 -11.78 -15.78 -9.09
N ASN A 44 -11.46 -15.07 -10.17
CA ASN A 44 -11.46 -13.61 -10.22
C ASN A 44 -12.65 -13.11 -11.03
N LEU A 45 -13.25 -12.00 -10.58
CA LEU A 45 -14.23 -11.26 -11.37
C LEU A 45 -13.57 -10.75 -12.66
N LEU A 46 -14.24 -10.96 -13.80
CA LEU A 46 -13.85 -10.33 -15.05
C LEU A 46 -14.19 -8.84 -14.95
N LEU A 47 -13.17 -8.01 -14.79
CA LEU A 47 -13.37 -6.57 -14.71
C LEU A 47 -13.70 -6.01 -16.10
N PRO A 48 -14.59 -4.99 -16.19
CA PRO A 48 -14.94 -4.37 -17.47
C PRO A 48 -13.73 -3.89 -18.26
N VAL A 49 -12.67 -3.45 -17.58
CA VAL A 49 -11.41 -3.02 -18.21
C VAL A 49 -10.78 -4.15 -19.04
N ASP A 50 -10.82 -5.39 -18.55
CA ASP A 50 -10.24 -6.54 -19.24
C ASP A 50 -11.05 -6.95 -20.48
N HIS A 51 -12.35 -6.65 -20.47
CA HIS A 51 -13.23 -6.85 -21.62
C HIS A 51 -13.14 -5.70 -22.63
N LEU A 52 -13.09 -4.46 -22.14
CA LEU A 52 -12.98 -3.25 -22.94
C LEU A 52 -11.64 -3.17 -23.65
N LYS A 53 -10.52 -3.51 -22.98
CA LYS A 53 -9.18 -3.52 -23.61
C LYS A 53 -9.05 -4.49 -24.78
N LYS A 54 -9.83 -5.58 -24.80
CA LYS A 54 -9.82 -6.56 -25.90
C LYS A 54 -10.53 -6.05 -27.17
N ASN A 55 -11.50 -5.15 -27.01
CA ASN A 55 -12.39 -4.72 -28.07
C ASN A 55 -12.26 -3.22 -28.42
N LEU A 56 -11.44 -2.45 -27.71
CA LEU A 56 -11.20 -1.03 -28.01
C LEU A 56 -10.15 -0.88 -29.12
N HIS A 57 -10.61 -0.61 -30.34
CA HIS A 57 -9.72 -0.26 -31.46
C HIS A 57 -9.25 1.21 -31.42
N THR A 58 -9.97 2.08 -30.71
CA THR A 58 -9.69 3.53 -30.70
C THR A 58 -9.86 4.09 -29.28
N ILE A 59 -8.74 4.38 -28.61
CA ILE A 59 -8.73 5.06 -27.30
C ILE A 59 -8.77 6.57 -27.56
N HIS A 60 -9.64 7.29 -26.85
CA HIS A 60 -9.69 8.76 -26.94
C HIS A 60 -8.34 9.37 -26.49
N PRO A 61 -7.80 10.40 -27.18
CA PRO A 61 -6.48 10.95 -26.87
C PRO A 61 -6.33 11.38 -25.40
N THR A 62 -7.36 11.99 -24.80
CA THR A 62 -7.37 12.36 -23.38
C THR A 62 -7.23 11.16 -22.44
N ALA A 63 -7.86 10.03 -22.76
CA ALA A 63 -7.75 8.82 -21.95
C ALA A 63 -6.34 8.22 -22.05
N ARG A 64 -5.69 8.36 -23.21
CA ARG A 64 -4.30 7.95 -23.41
C ARG A 64 -3.33 8.84 -22.62
N GLU A 65 -3.51 10.16 -22.67
CA GLU A 65 -2.71 11.11 -21.90
C GLU A 65 -2.83 10.88 -20.40
N PHE A 66 -4.05 10.59 -19.92
CA PHE A 66 -4.29 10.23 -18.52
C PHE A 66 -3.60 8.91 -18.13
N ASP A 67 -3.67 7.88 -18.97
CA ASP A 67 -2.96 6.61 -18.73
C ASP A 67 -1.44 6.81 -18.66
N ASP A 68 -0.87 7.64 -19.55
CA ASP A 68 0.55 7.98 -19.54
C ASP A 68 0.95 8.80 -18.30
N MET A 69 0.08 9.69 -17.83
CA MET A 69 0.27 10.39 -16.56
C MET A 69 0.21 9.42 -15.37
N TRP A 70 -0.80 8.53 -15.35
CA TRP A 70 -1.00 7.54 -14.30
C TRP A 70 0.18 6.57 -14.18
N LYS A 71 0.71 6.09 -15.31
CA LYS A 71 1.90 5.23 -15.35
C LYS A 71 3.11 5.93 -14.74
N ARG A 72 3.39 7.18 -15.13
CA ARG A 72 4.49 7.97 -14.56
C ARG A 72 4.34 8.16 -13.05
N ALA A 73 3.13 8.46 -12.58
CA ALA A 73 2.84 8.60 -11.16
C ALA A 73 3.03 7.28 -10.40
N SER A 74 2.54 6.17 -10.97
CA SER A 74 2.66 4.83 -10.40
C SER A 74 4.12 4.38 -10.30
N ASP A 75 4.92 4.60 -11.35
CA ASP A 75 6.35 4.28 -11.36
C ASP A 75 7.11 5.09 -10.30
N THR A 76 6.75 6.35 -10.12
CA THR A 76 7.36 7.21 -9.10
C THR A 76 6.98 6.74 -7.69
N ALA A 77 5.71 6.43 -7.46
CA ALA A 77 5.25 5.87 -6.18
C ALA A 77 5.95 4.55 -5.85
N ALA A 78 6.12 3.66 -6.83
CA ALA A 78 6.85 2.40 -6.67
C ALA A 78 8.31 2.63 -6.27
N LYS A 79 8.99 3.62 -6.87
CA LYS A 79 10.36 4.00 -6.48
C LYS A 79 10.43 4.54 -5.06
N CYS A 80 9.53 5.45 -4.67
CA CYS A 80 9.49 5.98 -3.30
C CYS A 80 9.30 4.87 -2.27
N ILE A 81 8.43 3.90 -2.54
CA ILE A 81 8.22 2.74 -1.66
C ILE A 81 9.50 1.88 -1.56
N ALA A 82 10.20 1.67 -2.68
CA ALA A 82 11.44 0.91 -2.70
C ALA A 82 12.57 1.61 -1.91
N GLU A 83 12.73 2.92 -2.11
CA GLU A 83 13.69 3.75 -1.39
C GLU A 83 13.40 3.79 0.11
N GLU A 84 12.13 3.93 0.51
CA GLU A 84 11.73 3.91 1.91
C GLU A 84 12.01 2.54 2.55
N LYS A 85 11.74 1.45 1.83
CA LYS A 85 12.03 0.09 2.29
C LYS A 85 13.53 -0.11 2.51
N GLU A 86 14.35 0.37 1.59
CA GLU A 86 15.81 0.28 1.69
C GLU A 86 16.35 1.17 2.81
N TYR A 87 15.86 2.41 2.95
CA TYR A 87 16.21 3.30 4.05
C TYR A 87 15.88 2.68 5.41
N LYS A 88 14.66 2.13 5.55
CA LYS A 88 14.24 1.42 6.76
C LYS A 88 15.17 0.26 7.04
N LYS A 89 15.43 -0.59 6.06
CA LYS A 89 16.34 -1.73 6.21
C LYS A 89 17.73 -1.28 6.69
N GLN A 90 18.35 -0.32 6.02
CA GLN A 90 19.67 0.20 6.43
C GLN A 90 19.67 0.84 7.81
N ARG A 91 18.57 1.51 8.20
CA ARG A 91 18.40 2.07 9.54
C ARG A 91 18.33 0.95 10.59
N TRP A 92 17.49 -0.06 10.36
CA TRP A 92 17.32 -1.20 11.26
C TRP A 92 18.61 -2.03 11.38
N ASP A 93 19.31 -2.28 10.26
CA ASP A 93 20.57 -3.03 10.21
C ASP A 93 21.72 -2.28 10.91
N LYS A 94 21.70 -0.93 10.93
CA LYS A 94 22.71 -0.10 11.62
C LYS A 94 22.44 0.10 13.10
N SER A 95 21.21 -0.11 13.57
CA SER A 95 20.83 0.09 14.97
C SER A 95 20.34 -1.17 15.70
N PRO A 96 21.00 -2.34 15.61
CA PRO A 96 20.79 -3.37 16.61
C PRO A 96 21.52 -2.93 17.89
N MET A 97 20.91 -2.02 18.65
CA MET A 97 21.27 -1.88 20.05
C MET A 97 20.54 -2.99 20.78
N GLU A 98 21.13 -4.20 20.74
CA GLU A 98 20.69 -5.28 21.61
C GLU A 98 20.76 -4.76 23.04
N LEU A 99 19.60 -4.71 23.69
CA LEU A 99 19.51 -4.31 25.07
C LEU A 99 20.05 -5.48 25.88
N ASP A 100 21.24 -5.32 26.46
CA ASP A 100 21.78 -6.30 27.42
C ASP A 100 20.84 -6.32 28.63
N PHE A 101 20.07 -7.41 28.78
CA PHE A 101 19.16 -7.66 29.90
C PHE A 101 19.85 -8.60 30.88
N ARG A 102 19.88 -8.22 32.15
CA ARG A 102 20.43 -9.07 33.21
C ARG A 102 19.31 -9.68 34.05
N GLU A 103 19.52 -10.91 34.53
CA GLU A 103 18.60 -11.56 35.46
C GLU A 103 18.39 -10.67 36.70
N GLY A 104 17.13 -10.32 37.00
CA GLY A 104 16.74 -9.44 38.11
C GLY A 104 16.57 -7.95 37.77
N GLU A 105 16.76 -7.55 36.51
CA GLU A 105 16.61 -6.15 36.09
C GLU A 105 15.12 -5.78 35.89
N HIS A 106 14.68 -4.66 36.46
CA HIS A 106 13.30 -4.18 36.32
C HIS A 106 13.12 -3.44 35.01
N VAL A 107 12.12 -3.88 34.23
CA VAL A 107 11.83 -3.34 32.90
C VAL A 107 10.38 -2.88 32.84
N LEU A 108 10.14 -1.70 32.26
CA LEU A 108 8.79 -1.18 32.03
C LEU A 108 8.30 -1.67 30.67
N VAL A 109 7.03 -2.05 30.54
CA VAL A 109 6.35 -2.43 29.28
C VAL A 109 5.24 -1.40 28.99
N SER A 110 5.13 -0.90 27.75
CA SER A 110 4.08 0.09 27.39
C SER A 110 2.98 -0.68 26.74
N THR A 111 1.77 -0.44 27.22
CA THR A 111 0.56 -1.14 26.83
C THR A 111 -0.15 -0.49 25.64
N LEU A 112 0.33 0.62 25.08
CA LEU A 112 -0.53 1.42 24.18
C LEU A 112 -0.10 1.63 22.73
N THR A 113 1.18 1.54 22.34
CA THR A 113 1.68 1.51 20.94
C THR A 113 3.15 1.91 20.93
N SER A 114 3.93 1.31 20.06
CA SER A 114 5.39 1.42 19.96
C SER A 114 5.85 2.80 19.47
N THR A 115 6.05 3.74 20.37
CA THR A 115 7.11 4.76 20.25
C THR A 115 7.85 4.83 21.57
N ILE A 116 9.06 4.27 21.55
CA ILE A 116 10.00 4.24 22.67
C ILE A 116 10.41 5.68 22.98
N LEU A 117 9.97 6.19 24.13
CA LEU A 117 10.62 7.31 24.79
C LEU A 117 12.03 6.83 25.16
N ARG A 118 13.00 7.50 24.55
CA ARG A 118 14.44 7.31 24.78
C ARG A 118 14.67 7.52 26.26
N ASP A 119 15.10 6.47 26.96
CA ASP A 119 16.00 6.49 28.13
C ASP A 119 15.85 5.29 29.09
N LEU A 120 14.96 4.32 28.87
CA LEU A 120 14.98 3.05 29.62
C LEU A 120 14.69 1.82 28.75
N LYS A 121 15.51 0.78 28.94
CA LYS A 121 15.52 -0.49 28.18
C LYS A 121 14.18 -1.25 28.34
N ARG A 122 13.59 -1.80 27.26
CA ARG A 122 12.29 -2.50 27.27
C ARG A 122 12.32 -3.86 26.56
N CYS A 123 11.79 -4.90 27.21
CA CYS A 123 11.50 -6.26 26.72
C CYS A 123 10.03 -6.39 26.30
N GLU A 124 9.74 -7.12 25.22
CA GLU A 124 8.38 -7.51 24.82
C GLU A 124 8.19 -9.03 25.05
N THR A 125 7.12 -9.44 25.72
CA THR A 125 6.71 -10.86 25.83
C THR A 125 5.34 -11.07 25.22
N HIS A 126 5.29 -12.08 24.34
CA HIS A 126 4.16 -12.59 23.58
C HIS A 126 2.87 -12.83 24.38
N CYS A 127 1.74 -12.46 23.76
CA CYS A 127 0.50 -13.22 23.66
C CYS A 127 -0.24 -12.76 22.39
#